data_AF-G2N9S6-F1
#
_entry.id   AF-G2N9S6-F1
#
_cell.length_a   1.000
_cell.length_b   1.000
_cell.length_c   1.000
_cell.angle_alpha   90.00
_cell.angle_beta   90.00
_cell.angle_gamma   90.00
#
_symmetry.space_group_name_H-M   'P 1'
#
loop_
_entity.id
_entity.type
_entity.pdbx_description
1 polymer ?
#
loop_
_entity_poly.entity_id
_entity_poly.type
_entity_poly.pdbx_seq_one_letter_code
_entity_poly.pdbx_strand_id
1 'polypeptide(L)'
;MAAGEGKRVRAGGSSLLAEFTRLGALPSAHRRGYQLEVLLEQLFRRAHFRVDRNASVAKPRQTDLVARYGDTWYLIEAKWHNEPADINVFDAVRSRMERAASSAVIGVIISVNGFTDSAVDDLRARRDRGTILLLGEEELTQVLSTPRSLVNLLQVKREELITHGRVHLAAAPKPRRQRRPATSLPAAEARLLGLDQQPLPYITSGGGFGEFVFVPELPDVDWAFGSGSGVSLDVPVRPYNEDGIVELLYALDSMGWTTAAPQWNIQQSSANWHGTGAQEFVETLRAWKNREDALKSAHHTEQVTYFDTCQGGGFYTLTASIANYRSRAVYDCRLSFQLPGVPVDLQPIRHLFEQFDAATFSYFRPLNSPAVVRHHPEQTVPLEAVGYIVSPSGPDLPDCDGAPEEWVTGLAVRNPHRDENGRSAPDAWPGRVAESELLICALRSHHPLHEPKRAYRLCSWEYARTSDALALRPVADW
;
A
#
# COMPACT_ATOMS: atom_id res chain seq x y z
N MET A 1 -6.47 -58.16 17.50
CA MET A 1 -7.19 -57.54 16.37
C MET A 1 -6.48 -56.24 16.04
N ALA A 2 -5.92 -56.17 14.84
CA ALA A 2 -4.98 -55.15 14.41
C ALA A 2 -5.68 -53.81 14.13
N ALA A 3 -5.06 -52.73 14.60
CA ALA A 3 -5.42 -51.36 14.24
C ALA A 3 -5.02 -51.09 12.78
N GLY A 4 -6.01 -50.73 11.96
CA GLY A 4 -5.78 -50.31 10.58
C GLY A 4 -5.31 -48.86 10.55
N GLU A 5 -4.05 -48.65 10.18
CA GLU A 5 -3.52 -47.33 9.83
C GLU A 5 -4.22 -46.79 8.58
N GLY A 6 -4.97 -45.71 8.76
CA GLY A 6 -5.51 -44.91 7.68
C GLY A 6 -4.39 -44.22 6.91
N LYS A 7 -3.99 -44.83 5.79
CA LYS A 7 -3.07 -44.27 4.80
C LYS A 7 -3.69 -43.01 4.18
N ARG A 8 -3.45 -41.84 4.77
CA ARG A 8 -3.71 -40.54 4.14
C ARG A 8 -2.89 -40.45 2.85
N VAL A 9 -3.54 -40.65 1.71
CA VAL A 9 -2.98 -40.34 0.40
C VAL A 9 -2.77 -38.83 0.34
N ARG A 10 -1.52 -38.37 0.49
CA ARG A 10 -1.12 -37.02 0.10
C ARG A 10 -1.31 -36.90 -1.41
N ALA A 11 -2.25 -36.07 -1.85
CA ALA A 11 -2.34 -35.65 -3.24
C ALA A 11 -1.07 -34.83 -3.58
N GLY A 12 -0.05 -35.51 -4.11
CA GLY A 12 1.17 -34.88 -4.60
C GLY A 12 0.89 -34.10 -5.88
N GLY A 13 0.42 -32.86 -5.76
CA GLY A 13 0.32 -31.95 -6.89
C GLY A 13 1.72 -31.49 -7.29
N SER A 14 2.25 -31.98 -8.41
CA SER A 14 3.44 -31.41 -9.05
C SER A 14 3.24 -29.90 -9.27
N SER A 15 4.26 -29.09 -9.02
CA SER A 15 4.22 -27.67 -9.42
C SER A 15 4.11 -27.59 -10.95
N LEU A 16 3.39 -26.59 -11.46
CA LEU A 16 3.23 -26.39 -12.91
C LEU A 16 4.59 -26.09 -13.56
N LEU A 17 5.47 -25.37 -12.86
CA LEU A 17 6.84 -25.15 -13.29
C LEU A 17 7.61 -26.47 -13.50
N ALA A 18 7.53 -27.40 -12.54
CA ALA A 18 8.22 -28.69 -12.68
C ALA A 18 7.65 -29.50 -13.86
N GLU A 19 6.35 -29.38 -14.14
CA GLU A 19 5.74 -29.99 -15.32
C GLU A 19 6.25 -29.36 -16.62
N PHE A 20 6.34 -28.03 -16.69
CA PHE A 20 6.93 -27.30 -17.81
C PHE A 20 8.37 -27.74 -18.12
N THR A 21 9.22 -27.84 -17.09
CA THR A 21 10.60 -28.34 -17.24
C THR A 21 10.62 -29.77 -17.82
N ARG A 22 9.70 -30.65 -17.38
CA ARG A 22 9.57 -32.00 -17.95
C ARG A 22 9.15 -31.99 -19.41
N LEU A 23 8.28 -31.06 -19.83
CA LEU A 23 7.87 -30.94 -21.22
C LEU A 23 9.04 -30.56 -22.13
N GLY A 24 9.94 -29.69 -21.67
CA GLY A 24 11.15 -29.32 -22.40
C GLY A 24 12.06 -30.51 -22.72
N ALA A 25 12.08 -31.54 -21.87
CA ALA A 25 12.87 -32.75 -22.07
C ALA A 25 12.26 -33.76 -23.08
N LEU A 26 11.04 -33.51 -23.58
CA LEU A 26 10.41 -34.41 -24.55
C LEU A 26 11.05 -34.25 -25.95
N PRO A 27 11.37 -35.35 -26.66
CA PRO A 27 12.00 -35.28 -27.98
C PRO A 27 11.04 -34.87 -29.10
N SER A 28 9.73 -35.09 -28.93
CA SER A 28 8.74 -34.81 -29.97
C SER A 28 8.13 -33.41 -29.83
N ALA A 29 8.41 -32.53 -30.80
CA ALA A 29 7.87 -31.16 -30.84
C ALA A 29 6.32 -31.14 -30.83
N HIS A 30 5.67 -32.04 -31.56
CA HIS A 30 4.22 -32.16 -31.56
C HIS A 30 3.66 -32.52 -30.17
N ARG A 31 4.31 -33.46 -29.47
CA ARG A 31 3.91 -33.81 -28.10
C ARG A 31 4.14 -32.65 -27.13
N ARG A 32 5.22 -31.88 -27.29
CA ARG A 32 5.47 -30.67 -26.49
C ARG A 32 4.37 -29.64 -26.64
N GLY A 33 3.97 -29.32 -27.88
CA GLY A 33 2.89 -28.38 -28.17
C GLY A 33 1.57 -28.78 -27.51
N TYR A 34 1.12 -30.02 -27.73
CA TYR A 34 -0.12 -30.51 -27.14
C TYR A 34 -0.10 -30.50 -25.60
N GLN A 35 1.01 -30.93 -24.98
CA GLN A 35 1.12 -30.93 -23.53
C GLN A 35 1.23 -29.51 -22.95
N LEU A 36 1.81 -28.55 -23.69
CA LEU A 36 1.82 -27.15 -23.29
C LEU A 36 0.40 -26.58 -23.22
N GLU A 37 -0.47 -26.92 -24.16
CA GLU A 37 -1.87 -26.51 -24.07
C GLU A 37 -2.54 -27.05 -22.79
N VAL A 38 -2.21 -28.28 -22.38
CA VAL A 38 -2.76 -28.88 -21.14
C VAL A 38 -2.25 -28.14 -19.92
N LEU A 39 -0.95 -27.82 -19.89
CA LEU A 39 -0.33 -27.05 -18.84
C LEU A 39 -0.95 -25.64 -18.75
N LEU A 40 -1.15 -24.98 -19.88
CA LEU A 40 -1.75 -23.65 -19.97
C LEU A 40 -3.21 -23.65 -19.51
N GLU A 41 -4.00 -24.66 -19.86
CA GLU A 41 -5.34 -24.81 -19.30
C GLU A 41 -5.31 -24.85 -17.76
N GLN A 42 -4.41 -25.65 -17.18
CA GLN A 42 -4.25 -25.73 -15.72
C GLN A 42 -3.80 -24.38 -15.13
N LEU A 43 -2.85 -23.70 -15.77
CA LEU A 43 -2.38 -22.38 -15.38
C LEU A 43 -3.53 -21.37 -15.32
N PHE A 44 -4.28 -21.22 -16.40
CA PHE A 44 -5.40 -20.28 -16.49
C PHE A 44 -6.51 -20.62 -15.48
N ARG A 45 -6.83 -21.91 -15.28
CA ARG A 45 -7.79 -22.32 -14.23
C ARG A 45 -7.29 -21.99 -12.82
N ARG A 46 -6.00 -22.22 -12.50
CA ARG A 46 -5.40 -21.84 -11.21
C ARG A 46 -5.33 -20.31 -11.03
N ALA A 47 -5.31 -19.57 -12.12
CA ALA A 47 -5.47 -18.11 -12.14
C ALA A 47 -6.94 -17.65 -12.12
N HIS A 48 -7.89 -18.56 -11.89
CA HIS A 48 -9.34 -18.30 -11.78
C HIS A 48 -10.05 -17.89 -13.08
N PHE A 49 -9.47 -18.18 -14.24
CA PHE A 49 -10.17 -18.04 -15.52
C PHE A 49 -11.15 -19.20 -15.73
N ARG A 50 -12.26 -18.93 -16.41
CA ARG A 50 -13.05 -19.97 -17.04
C ARG A 50 -12.40 -20.31 -18.38
N VAL A 51 -12.09 -21.58 -18.62
CA VAL A 51 -11.30 -21.99 -19.80
C VAL A 51 -12.07 -23.04 -20.59
N ASP A 52 -12.24 -22.79 -21.87
CA ASP A 52 -12.80 -23.70 -22.85
C ASP A 52 -11.70 -24.08 -23.85
N ARG A 53 -11.33 -25.36 -23.90
CA ARG A 53 -10.42 -25.87 -24.92
C ARG A 53 -11.18 -26.08 -26.22
N ASN A 54 -10.50 -25.89 -27.35
CA ASN A 54 -11.04 -26.21 -28.68
C ASN A 54 -12.38 -25.50 -28.96
N ALA A 55 -12.54 -24.29 -28.43
CA ALA A 55 -13.79 -23.57 -28.53
C ALA A 55 -14.10 -23.25 -30.01
N SER A 56 -15.33 -23.55 -30.44
CA SER A 56 -15.78 -23.34 -31.84
C SER A 56 -16.05 -21.87 -32.19
N VAL A 57 -15.53 -20.92 -31.41
CA VAL A 57 -15.87 -19.50 -31.44
C VAL A 57 -15.40 -18.81 -32.74
N ALA A 58 -14.44 -19.40 -33.47
CA ALA A 58 -13.97 -18.89 -34.76
C ALA A 58 -13.62 -20.01 -35.76
N LYS A 59 -14.62 -20.70 -36.34
CA LYS A 59 -14.42 -21.67 -37.44
C LYS A 59 -13.81 -21.01 -38.69
N PRO A 60 -12.96 -21.70 -39.49
CA PRO A 60 -12.74 -23.16 -39.53
C PRO A 60 -11.44 -23.67 -38.87
N ARG A 61 -10.59 -22.81 -38.28
CA ARG A 61 -9.34 -23.23 -37.62
C ARG A 61 -9.50 -23.25 -36.10
N GLN A 62 -9.09 -24.36 -35.48
CA GLN A 62 -9.13 -24.56 -34.04
C GLN A 62 -8.24 -23.55 -33.33
N THR A 63 -8.76 -22.94 -32.26
CA THR A 63 -7.96 -22.14 -31.32
C THR A 63 -7.59 -23.05 -30.17
N ASP A 64 -6.33 -22.97 -29.73
CA ASP A 64 -5.80 -23.83 -28.68
C ASP A 64 -6.63 -23.68 -27.38
N LEU A 65 -6.79 -22.45 -26.89
CA LEU A 65 -7.59 -22.15 -25.70
C LEU A 65 -8.38 -20.85 -25.85
N VAL A 66 -9.60 -20.83 -25.31
CA VAL A 66 -10.34 -19.59 -25.03
C VAL A 66 -10.53 -19.50 -23.52
N ALA A 67 -10.18 -18.35 -22.95
CA ALA A 67 -10.31 -18.10 -21.52
C ALA A 67 -11.14 -16.84 -21.26
N ARG A 68 -11.85 -16.82 -20.13
CA ARG A 68 -12.64 -15.67 -19.69
C ARG A 68 -12.33 -15.28 -18.25
N TYR A 69 -12.14 -13.99 -18.03
CA TYR A 69 -11.96 -13.38 -16.72
C TYR A 69 -12.81 -12.11 -16.64
N GLY A 70 -13.80 -12.09 -15.73
CA GLY A 70 -14.86 -11.08 -15.75
C GLY A 70 -15.58 -11.07 -17.10
N ASP A 71 -15.70 -9.88 -17.70
CA ASP A 71 -16.31 -9.67 -19.01
C ASP A 71 -15.31 -9.69 -20.18
N THR A 72 -14.02 -9.95 -19.89
CA THR A 72 -12.97 -9.98 -20.91
C THR A 72 -12.74 -11.39 -21.42
N TRP A 73 -12.68 -11.54 -22.74
CA TRP A 73 -12.38 -12.79 -23.43
C TRP A 73 -10.94 -12.79 -23.94
N TYR A 74 -10.25 -13.90 -23.75
CA TYR A 74 -8.87 -14.12 -24.16
C TYR A 74 -8.81 -15.28 -25.16
N LEU A 75 -8.33 -14.99 -26.37
CA LEU A 75 -8.06 -15.97 -27.41
C LEU A 75 -6.58 -16.32 -27.36
N ILE A 76 -6.26 -17.54 -26.95
CA ILE A 76 -4.89 -17.95 -26.63
C ILE A 76 -4.37 -18.89 -27.71
N GLU A 77 -3.19 -18.55 -28.22
CA GLU A 77 -2.41 -19.37 -29.14
C GLU A 77 -1.09 -19.76 -28.47
N ALA A 78 -0.77 -21.06 -28.45
CA ALA A 78 0.44 -21.59 -27.85
C ALA A 78 1.39 -22.13 -28.93
N LYS A 79 2.67 -21.78 -28.85
CA LYS A 79 3.72 -22.24 -29.76
C LYS A 79 4.93 -22.75 -29.00
N TRP A 80 5.32 -23.98 -29.32
CA TRP A 80 6.58 -24.59 -28.87
C TRP A 80 7.34 -25.17 -30.07
N HIS A 81 7.69 -24.30 -31.01
CA HIS A 81 8.45 -24.63 -32.21
C HIS A 81 9.92 -24.27 -32.02
N ASN A 82 10.83 -24.87 -32.82
CA ASN A 82 12.25 -24.55 -32.73
C ASN A 82 12.57 -23.10 -33.13
N GLU A 83 11.77 -22.51 -34.02
CA GLU A 83 11.93 -21.13 -34.47
C GLU A 83 10.98 -20.19 -33.70
N PRO A 84 11.36 -18.91 -33.51
CA PRO A 84 10.49 -17.89 -32.94
C PRO A 84 9.20 -17.70 -33.74
N ALA A 85 8.12 -17.27 -33.06
CA ALA A 85 6.85 -16.98 -33.73
C ALA A 85 6.98 -15.77 -34.66
N ASP A 86 6.51 -15.93 -35.90
CA ASP A 86 6.58 -14.94 -36.98
C ASP A 86 5.23 -14.23 -37.22
N ILE A 87 5.20 -13.33 -38.21
CA ILE A 87 4.01 -12.53 -38.58
C ILE A 87 2.79 -13.42 -38.91
N ASN A 88 3.00 -14.62 -39.47
CA ASN A 88 1.90 -15.49 -39.86
C ASN A 88 1.05 -15.94 -38.67
N VAL A 89 1.68 -16.16 -37.51
CA VAL A 89 0.96 -16.50 -36.26
C VAL A 89 0.06 -15.35 -35.82
N PHE A 90 0.54 -14.11 -35.96
CA PHE A 90 -0.18 -12.90 -35.55
C PHE A 90 -1.39 -12.67 -36.44
N ASP A 91 -1.22 -12.77 -37.75
CA ASP A 91 -2.33 -12.64 -38.71
C ASP A 91 -3.40 -13.72 -38.50
N ALA A 92 -2.98 -14.95 -38.16
CA ALA A 92 -3.91 -16.02 -37.82
C ALA A 92 -4.72 -15.73 -36.54
N VAL A 93 -4.10 -15.10 -35.52
CA VAL A 93 -4.79 -14.65 -34.31
C VAL A 93 -5.75 -13.49 -34.61
N ARG A 94 -5.29 -12.44 -35.31
CA ARG A 94 -6.14 -11.29 -35.68
C ARG A 94 -7.37 -11.71 -36.47
N SER A 95 -7.18 -12.55 -37.48
CA SER A 95 -8.29 -13.08 -38.28
C SER A 95 -9.32 -13.85 -37.44
N ARG A 96 -8.91 -14.47 -36.32
CA ARG A 96 -9.85 -15.13 -35.41
C ARG A 96 -10.54 -14.14 -34.47
N MET A 97 -9.81 -13.14 -33.98
CA MET A 97 -10.39 -12.07 -33.18
C MET A 97 -11.47 -11.30 -33.96
N GLU A 98 -11.21 -10.94 -35.22
CA GLU A 98 -12.18 -10.26 -36.09
C GLU A 98 -13.48 -11.07 -36.31
N ARG A 99 -13.41 -12.40 -36.21
CA ARG A 99 -14.56 -13.30 -36.36
C ARG A 99 -15.29 -13.61 -35.07
N ALA A 100 -14.69 -13.31 -33.92
CA ALA A 100 -15.35 -13.50 -32.64
C ALA A 100 -16.44 -12.43 -32.46
N ALA A 101 -17.65 -12.85 -32.11
CA ALA A 101 -18.84 -11.98 -32.07
C ALA A 101 -18.82 -10.88 -30.98
N SER A 102 -17.76 -10.79 -30.18
CA SER A 102 -17.63 -9.86 -29.05
C SER A 102 -16.58 -8.79 -29.36
N SER A 103 -16.91 -7.51 -29.16
CA SER A 103 -16.03 -6.36 -29.34
C SER A 103 -14.87 -6.24 -28.32
N ALA A 104 -14.80 -7.16 -27.35
CA ALA A 104 -13.85 -7.16 -26.24
C ALA A 104 -13.02 -8.45 -26.13
N VAL A 105 -12.54 -8.97 -27.27
CA VAL A 105 -11.62 -10.11 -27.33
C VAL A 105 -10.18 -9.60 -27.37
N ILE A 106 -9.33 -10.18 -26.53
CA ILE A 106 -7.88 -9.94 -26.49
C ILE A 106 -7.17 -11.19 -26.98
N GLY A 107 -6.24 -11.04 -27.94
CA GLY A 107 -5.37 -12.13 -28.36
C GLY A 107 -4.23 -12.31 -27.36
N VAL A 108 -3.83 -13.55 -27.09
CA VAL A 108 -2.65 -13.88 -26.28
C VAL A 108 -1.84 -14.90 -27.05
N ILE A 109 -0.59 -14.55 -27.40
CA ILE A 109 0.33 -15.49 -28.04
C ILE A 109 1.39 -15.85 -27.03
N ILE A 110 1.50 -17.15 -26.76
CA ILE A 110 2.50 -17.72 -25.86
C ILE A 110 3.51 -18.48 -26.72
N SER A 111 4.77 -18.05 -26.70
CA SER A 111 5.85 -18.68 -27.47
C SER A 111 7.04 -18.97 -26.58
N VAL A 112 7.37 -20.26 -26.41
CA VAL A 112 8.53 -20.65 -25.58
C VAL A 112 9.83 -20.15 -26.20
N ASN A 113 9.98 -20.24 -27.51
CA ASN A 113 11.20 -19.80 -28.21
C ASN A 113 11.13 -18.34 -28.70
N GLY A 114 10.23 -17.53 -28.12
CA GLY A 114 10.15 -16.09 -28.38
C GLY A 114 9.49 -15.70 -29.71
N PHE A 115 9.77 -14.48 -30.15
CA PHE A 115 9.12 -13.81 -31.29
C PHE A 115 10.17 -13.17 -32.20
N THR A 116 9.89 -13.08 -33.50
CA THR A 116 10.75 -12.34 -34.44
C THR A 116 10.58 -10.83 -34.28
N ASP A 117 11.64 -10.05 -34.51
CA ASP A 117 11.58 -8.58 -34.46
C ASP A 117 10.53 -8.01 -35.43
N SER A 118 10.44 -8.60 -36.62
CA SER A 118 9.44 -8.23 -37.63
C SER A 118 8.00 -8.41 -37.15
N ALA A 119 7.71 -9.44 -36.35
CA ALA A 119 6.39 -9.68 -35.80
C ALA A 119 6.07 -8.70 -34.66
N VAL A 120 7.06 -8.39 -33.83
CA VAL A 120 6.94 -7.37 -32.77
C VAL A 120 6.69 -5.99 -33.36
N ASP A 121 7.40 -5.61 -34.41
CA ASP A 121 7.24 -4.32 -35.08
C ASP A 121 5.90 -4.23 -35.83
N ASP A 122 5.45 -5.31 -36.47
CA ASP A 122 4.10 -5.35 -37.07
C ASP A 122 3.00 -5.20 -36.01
N LEU A 123 3.16 -5.81 -34.83
CA LEU A 123 2.22 -5.64 -33.72
C LEU A 123 2.18 -4.18 -33.23
N ARG A 124 3.34 -3.52 -33.13
CA ARG A 124 3.43 -2.09 -32.77
C ARG A 124 2.71 -1.21 -33.80
N ALA A 125 2.94 -1.48 -35.08
CA ALA A 125 2.38 -0.69 -36.18
C ALA A 125 0.86 -0.85 -36.32
N ARG A 126 0.32 -2.06 -36.14
CA ARG A 126 -1.10 -2.39 -36.38
C ARG A 126 -1.88 -2.66 -35.10
N ARG A 127 -1.72 -1.80 -34.10
CA ARG A 127 -2.44 -1.88 -32.82
C ARG A 127 -3.95 -1.59 -32.92
N ASP A 128 -4.36 -0.93 -34.00
CA ASP A 128 -5.74 -0.62 -34.35
C ASP A 128 -6.56 -1.85 -34.73
N ARG A 129 -5.91 -2.94 -35.13
CA ARG A 129 -6.54 -4.19 -35.58
C ARG A 129 -6.75 -5.23 -34.47
N GLY A 130 -6.86 -4.76 -33.23
CA GLY A 130 -7.11 -5.58 -32.05
C GLY A 130 -5.88 -5.80 -31.17
N THR A 131 -6.13 -5.90 -29.86
CA THR A 131 -5.09 -6.04 -28.83
C THR A 131 -4.57 -7.46 -28.77
N ILE A 132 -3.28 -7.66 -29.07
CA ILE A 132 -2.58 -8.96 -28.93
C ILE A 132 -1.45 -8.81 -27.91
N LEU A 133 -1.45 -9.67 -26.89
CA LEU A 133 -0.44 -9.72 -25.83
C LEU A 133 0.53 -10.88 -26.09
N LEU A 134 1.81 -10.64 -25.85
CA LEU A 134 2.88 -11.63 -26.08
C LEU A 134 3.45 -12.11 -24.74
N LEU A 135 3.58 -13.42 -24.57
CA LEU A 135 4.25 -14.05 -23.42
C LEU A 135 5.37 -14.96 -23.94
N GLY A 136 6.61 -14.67 -23.53
CA GLY A 136 7.77 -15.52 -23.78
C GLY A 136 8.00 -16.55 -22.68
N GLU A 137 9.10 -17.30 -22.77
CA GLU A 137 9.48 -18.31 -21.77
C GLU A 137 9.68 -17.71 -20.38
N GLU A 138 10.29 -16.53 -20.29
CA GLU A 138 10.60 -15.88 -19.01
C GLU A 138 9.31 -15.56 -18.23
N GLU A 139 8.35 -14.89 -18.87
CA GLU A 139 7.08 -14.56 -18.22
C GLU A 139 6.23 -15.81 -17.99
N LEU A 140 6.27 -16.78 -18.92
CA LEU A 140 5.61 -18.06 -18.74
C LEU A 140 6.13 -18.78 -17.49
N THR A 141 7.44 -18.82 -17.29
CA THR A 141 8.09 -19.40 -16.11
C THR A 141 7.67 -18.70 -14.82
N GLN A 142 7.57 -17.36 -14.84
CA GLN A 142 7.10 -16.56 -13.72
C GLN A 142 5.66 -16.92 -13.33
N VAL A 143 4.73 -16.94 -14.29
CA VAL A 143 3.31 -17.24 -14.00
C VAL A 143 3.10 -18.73 -13.68
N LEU A 144 3.90 -19.65 -14.21
CA LEU A 144 3.85 -21.06 -13.82
C LEU A 144 4.29 -21.27 -12.36
N SER A 145 5.19 -20.44 -11.87
CA SER A 145 5.62 -20.42 -10.46
C SER A 145 4.54 -19.82 -9.55
N THR A 146 3.89 -18.75 -10.02
CA THR A 146 2.82 -18.05 -9.29
C THR A 146 1.58 -17.86 -10.17
N PRO A 147 0.71 -18.88 -10.36
CA PRO A 147 -0.39 -18.84 -11.33
C PRO A 147 -1.31 -17.61 -11.25
N ARG A 148 -1.56 -17.12 -10.03
CA ARG A 148 -2.43 -15.97 -9.80
C ARG A 148 -1.85 -14.64 -10.33
N SER A 149 -0.53 -14.54 -10.54
CA SER A 149 0.08 -13.32 -11.11
C SER A 149 -0.23 -13.14 -12.60
N LEU A 150 -0.77 -14.16 -13.28
CA LEU A 150 -1.15 -14.11 -14.70
C LEU A 150 -2.15 -13.00 -15.00
N VAL A 151 -3.13 -12.76 -14.11
CA VAL A 151 -4.14 -11.71 -14.30
C VAL A 151 -3.45 -10.34 -14.37
N ASN A 152 -2.61 -10.04 -13.39
CA ASN A 152 -1.85 -8.80 -13.32
C ASN A 152 -0.93 -8.64 -14.54
N LEU A 153 -0.21 -9.71 -14.91
CA LEU A 153 0.68 -9.68 -16.09
C LEU A 153 -0.07 -9.31 -17.38
N LEU A 154 -1.25 -9.90 -17.61
CA LEU A 154 -2.05 -9.62 -18.80
C LEU A 154 -2.59 -8.18 -18.79
N GLN A 155 -2.98 -7.66 -17.62
CA GLN A 155 -3.43 -6.27 -17.47
C GLN A 155 -2.30 -5.28 -17.76
N VAL A 156 -1.14 -5.45 -17.13
CA VAL A 156 0.04 -4.58 -17.34
C VAL A 156 0.47 -4.59 -18.81
N LYS A 157 0.52 -5.77 -19.47
CA LYS A 157 0.87 -5.85 -20.90
C LYS A 157 -0.17 -5.17 -21.79
N ARG A 158 -1.46 -5.28 -21.45
CA ARG A 158 -2.53 -4.59 -22.16
C ARG A 158 -2.38 -3.08 -22.06
N GLU A 159 -2.14 -2.55 -20.86
CA GLU A 159 -1.97 -1.12 -20.64
C GLU A 159 -0.73 -0.57 -21.33
N GLU A 160 0.41 -1.28 -21.25
CA GLU A 160 1.63 -0.88 -21.97
C GLU A 160 1.42 -0.80 -23.49
N LEU A 161 0.64 -1.73 -24.05
CA LEU A 161 0.33 -1.75 -25.47
C LEU A 161 -0.67 -0.65 -25.85
N ILE A 162 -1.75 -0.48 -25.09
CA ILE A 162 -2.81 0.48 -25.41
C ILE A 162 -2.36 1.91 -25.13
N THR A 163 -1.85 2.18 -23.93
CA THR A 163 -1.50 3.53 -23.46
C THR A 163 -0.20 4.00 -24.07
N HIS A 164 0.81 3.13 -24.13
CA HIS A 164 2.17 3.52 -24.51
C HIS A 164 2.62 2.99 -25.88
N GLY A 165 1.82 2.16 -26.56
CA GLY A 165 2.18 1.56 -27.85
C GLY A 165 3.37 0.60 -27.78
N ARG A 166 3.74 0.11 -26.59
CA ARG A 166 4.94 -0.71 -26.40
C ARG A 166 4.57 -2.17 -26.21
N VAL A 167 5.20 -3.03 -27.02
CA VAL A 167 5.13 -4.49 -26.87
C VAL A 167 6.20 -4.91 -25.86
N HIS A 168 5.75 -5.44 -24.72
CA HIS A 168 6.62 -5.84 -23.61
C HIS A 168 6.91 -7.35 -23.67
N LEU A 169 8.19 -7.75 -23.57
CA LEU A 169 8.67 -9.14 -23.70
C LEU A 169 9.55 -9.62 -22.53
N ALA A 170 9.61 -8.87 -21.41
CA ALA A 170 10.44 -9.21 -20.25
C ALA A 170 9.57 -9.49 -19.01
N ALA A 171 10.09 -10.32 -18.09
CA ALA A 171 9.47 -10.56 -16.80
C ALA A 171 9.57 -9.33 -15.89
N ALA A 172 8.41 -8.69 -15.70
CA ALA A 172 8.17 -7.45 -14.97
C ALA A 172 8.87 -6.20 -15.56
N PRO A 173 8.14 -5.09 -15.76
CA PRO A 173 8.81 -3.81 -15.87
C PRO A 173 9.62 -3.59 -14.59
N LYS A 174 10.89 -3.18 -14.70
CA LYS A 174 11.51 -2.41 -13.59
C LYS A 174 10.49 -1.33 -13.24
N PRO A 175 10.03 -1.20 -11.98
CA PRO A 175 9.07 -0.19 -11.61
C PRO A 175 9.59 1.13 -12.15
N ARG A 176 8.89 1.66 -13.14
CA ARG A 176 9.28 2.93 -13.72
C ARG A 176 9.10 3.91 -12.59
N ARG A 177 10.19 4.59 -12.20
CA ARG A 177 10.08 5.83 -11.43
C ARG A 177 9.11 6.72 -12.19
N GLN A 178 7.86 6.75 -11.76
CA GLN A 178 6.93 7.72 -12.30
C GLN A 178 7.54 9.08 -11.99
N ARG A 179 7.50 9.98 -12.96
CA ARG A 179 7.89 11.37 -12.69
C ARG A 179 7.02 11.84 -11.54
N ARG A 180 7.65 12.39 -10.50
CA ARG A 180 6.93 13.03 -9.39
C ARG A 180 5.82 13.91 -9.98
N PRO A 181 4.59 13.83 -9.45
CA PRO A 181 3.54 14.77 -9.80
C PRO A 181 4.09 16.20 -9.78
N ALA A 182 3.66 17.04 -10.71
CA ALA A 182 4.06 18.45 -10.72
C ALA A 182 3.48 19.23 -9.52
N THR A 183 2.44 18.66 -8.87
CA THR A 183 1.80 19.18 -7.68
C THR A 183 2.60 18.83 -6.43
N SER A 184 2.78 19.82 -5.55
CA SER A 184 3.33 19.62 -4.22
C SER A 184 2.34 18.86 -3.34
N LEU A 185 2.86 18.16 -2.33
CA LEU A 185 2.05 17.63 -1.23
C LEU A 185 1.25 18.77 -0.56
N PRO A 186 0.10 18.46 0.05
CA PRO A 186 -0.70 19.46 0.75
C PRO A 186 0.09 20.12 1.87
N ALA A 187 -0.09 21.43 2.02
CA ALA A 187 0.49 22.18 3.13
C ALA A 187 -0.15 21.75 4.46
N ALA A 188 0.65 21.76 5.53
CA ALA A 188 0.16 21.45 6.87
C ALA A 188 -0.90 22.46 7.32
N GLU A 189 -2.04 21.97 7.81
CA GLU A 189 -3.08 22.79 8.44
C GLU A 189 -2.65 23.28 9.83
N ALA A 190 -1.83 22.51 10.52
CA ALA A 190 -1.34 22.84 11.85
C ALA A 190 0.15 23.13 11.86
N ARG A 191 0.57 24.01 12.76
CA ARG A 191 1.98 24.35 13.01
C ARG A 191 2.37 23.98 14.44
N LEU A 192 3.61 23.54 14.61
CA LEU A 192 4.18 23.26 15.92
C LEU A 192 4.96 24.47 16.41
N LEU A 193 4.69 24.89 17.63
CA LEU A 193 5.38 26.02 18.27
C LEU A 193 6.02 25.58 19.58
N GLY A 194 7.18 26.15 19.90
CA GLY A 194 7.75 26.10 21.24
C GLY A 194 6.94 26.93 22.25
N LEU A 195 7.30 26.85 23.54
CA LEU A 195 6.73 27.74 24.57
C LEU A 195 7.04 29.22 24.32
N ASP A 196 8.15 29.49 23.63
CA ASP A 196 8.55 30.81 23.14
C ASP A 196 7.80 31.24 21.86
N GLN A 197 6.82 30.44 21.43
CA GLN A 197 6.00 30.62 20.23
C GLN A 197 6.82 30.62 18.93
N GLN A 198 8.07 30.17 18.97
CA GLN A 198 8.87 30.00 17.76
C GLN A 198 8.43 28.75 17.00
N PRO A 199 8.35 28.81 15.66
CA PRO A 199 7.96 27.65 14.86
C PRO A 199 9.01 26.55 14.97
N LEU A 200 8.54 25.32 15.14
CA LEU A 200 9.35 24.11 15.18
C LEU A 200 9.01 23.23 13.97
N PRO A 201 10.00 22.64 13.29
CA PRO A 201 9.73 21.66 12.23
C PRO A 201 9.15 20.35 12.79
N TYR A 202 9.49 20.04 14.04
CA TYR A 202 9.02 18.89 14.80
C TYR A 202 9.30 19.09 16.28
N ILE A 203 8.61 18.34 17.13
CA ILE A 203 8.86 18.25 18.56
C ILE A 203 9.77 17.06 18.84
N THR A 204 10.89 17.31 19.52
CA THR A 204 11.85 16.26 19.90
C THR A 204 11.57 15.80 21.34
N SER A 205 11.56 14.49 21.56
CA SER A 205 11.45 13.88 22.89
C SER A 205 12.45 12.74 23.04
N GLY A 206 12.87 12.42 24.26
CA GLY A 206 13.47 11.12 24.52
C GLY A 206 12.44 9.99 24.37
N GLY A 207 12.94 8.78 24.15
CA GLY A 207 12.15 7.55 24.07
C GLY A 207 12.84 6.48 23.22
N GLY A 208 12.23 5.30 23.19
CA GLY A 208 12.67 4.19 22.35
C GLY A 208 11.72 3.90 21.18
N PHE A 209 11.94 2.74 20.58
CA PHE A 209 11.13 2.22 19.48
C PHE A 209 9.76 1.75 19.98
N GLY A 210 8.68 2.08 19.25
CA GLY A 210 7.33 1.71 19.66
C GLY A 210 6.28 1.61 18.56
N GLU A 211 6.58 2.06 17.33
CA GLU A 211 5.65 2.11 16.19
C GLU A 211 4.30 2.73 16.58
N PHE A 212 4.37 3.98 17.04
CA PHE A 212 3.19 4.74 17.43
C PHE A 212 3.24 6.14 16.84
N VAL A 213 2.08 6.77 16.76
CA VAL A 213 1.91 8.15 16.33
C VAL A 213 0.79 8.80 17.13
N PHE A 214 1.00 10.04 17.52
CA PHE A 214 -0.04 10.84 18.15
C PHE A 214 -0.91 11.51 17.09
N VAL A 215 -2.22 11.51 17.30
CA VAL A 215 -3.17 12.02 16.31
C VAL A 215 -4.16 13.01 16.94
N PRO A 216 -4.58 14.07 16.22
CA PRO A 216 -5.56 15.03 16.73
C PRO A 216 -6.97 14.42 16.81
N GLU A 217 -7.26 13.47 15.92
CA GLU A 217 -8.55 12.79 15.80
C GLU A 217 -8.37 11.35 15.31
N LEU A 218 -9.25 10.45 15.76
CA LEU A 218 -9.33 9.06 15.32
C LEU A 218 -10.70 8.83 14.67
N PRO A 219 -10.77 8.59 13.35
CA PRO A 219 -12.02 8.22 12.70
C PRO A 219 -12.54 6.88 13.25
N ASP A 220 -13.77 6.87 13.74
CA ASP A 220 -14.44 5.64 14.16
C ASP A 220 -15.05 4.93 12.94
N VAL A 221 -14.34 3.92 12.42
CA VAL A 221 -14.77 3.14 11.25
C VAL A 221 -15.87 2.13 11.55
N ASP A 222 -16.18 1.87 12.83
CA ASP A 222 -17.31 1.01 13.20
C ASP A 222 -18.64 1.77 13.20
N TRP A 223 -18.58 3.11 13.19
CA TRP A 223 -19.75 3.97 13.21
C TRP A 223 -20.25 4.29 11.79
N ALA A 224 -20.69 3.26 11.05
CA ALA A 224 -21.43 3.43 9.80
C ALA A 224 -22.94 3.35 10.04
N PHE A 225 -23.74 4.17 9.32
CA PHE A 225 -25.20 4.12 9.33
C PHE A 225 -25.70 2.72 8.92
N GLY A 226 -25.93 1.84 9.90
CA GLY A 226 -26.46 0.50 9.71
C GLY A 226 -25.44 -0.61 9.99
N SER A 227 -25.10 -0.84 11.27
CA SER A 227 -24.44 -2.07 11.77
C SER A 227 -23.30 -2.61 10.89
N GLY A 228 -22.53 -1.74 10.25
CA GLY A 228 -21.36 -2.13 9.47
C GLY A 228 -20.21 -2.41 10.42
N SER A 229 -19.45 -3.47 10.16
CA SER A 229 -18.14 -3.66 10.79
C SER A 229 -17.09 -3.04 9.88
N GLY A 230 -16.20 -2.20 10.43
CA GLY A 230 -15.07 -1.71 9.67
C GLY A 230 -14.21 -2.86 9.13
N VAL A 231 -13.39 -2.56 8.13
CA VAL A 231 -12.45 -3.53 7.54
C VAL A 231 -11.03 -3.02 7.68
N SER A 232 -10.11 -3.96 7.89
CA SER A 232 -8.67 -3.70 7.83
C SER A 232 -8.07 -4.27 6.55
N LEU A 233 -7.08 -3.57 5.99
CA LEU A 233 -6.31 -4.02 4.85
C LEU A 233 -4.83 -3.70 5.09
N ASP A 234 -3.98 -4.72 5.03
CA ASP A 234 -2.53 -4.50 5.05
C ASP A 234 -1.93 -4.69 3.68
N VAL A 235 -1.07 -3.76 3.32
CA VAL A 235 -0.42 -3.66 2.02
C VAL A 235 1.08 -3.57 2.27
N PRO A 236 1.80 -4.69 2.20
CA PRO A 236 3.25 -4.66 2.26
C PRO A 236 3.78 -4.00 0.99
N VAL A 237 4.50 -2.90 1.13
CA VAL A 237 5.08 -2.13 0.03
C VAL A 237 6.60 -2.26 0.09
N ARG A 238 7.27 -2.20 -1.07
CA ARG A 238 8.73 -2.41 -1.14
C ARG A 238 9.45 -1.20 -1.75
N PRO A 239 9.44 -0.04 -1.07
CA PRO A 239 10.32 1.05 -1.45
C PRO A 239 11.78 0.60 -1.25
N TYR A 240 12.66 0.99 -2.17
CA TYR A 240 14.08 0.62 -2.08
C TYR A 240 14.83 1.45 -1.02
N ASN A 241 14.46 2.73 -0.90
CA ASN A 241 15.09 3.72 -0.05
C ASN A 241 14.06 4.78 0.41
N GLU A 242 14.51 5.81 1.13
CA GLU A 242 13.69 6.91 1.61
C GLU A 242 12.98 7.68 0.48
N ASP A 243 13.61 7.82 -0.69
CA ASP A 243 12.95 8.43 -1.86
C ASP A 243 11.76 7.58 -2.34
N GLY A 244 11.81 6.26 -2.18
CA GLY A 244 10.67 5.37 -2.47
C GLY A 244 9.49 5.58 -1.52
N ILE A 245 9.75 5.92 -0.25
CA ILE A 245 8.70 6.30 0.70
C ILE A 245 8.09 7.66 0.29
N VAL A 246 8.93 8.60 -0.17
CA VAL A 246 8.43 9.87 -0.69
C VAL A 246 7.57 9.65 -1.93
N GLU A 247 8.01 8.82 -2.89
CA GLU A 247 7.21 8.45 -4.07
C GLU A 247 5.87 7.79 -3.68
N LEU A 248 5.86 6.99 -2.61
CA LEU A 248 4.63 6.42 -2.06
C LEU A 248 3.66 7.48 -1.54
N LEU A 249 4.12 8.48 -0.80
CA LEU A 249 3.26 9.56 -0.33
C LEU A 249 2.67 10.38 -1.48
N TYR A 250 3.46 10.71 -2.51
CA TYR A 250 2.94 11.38 -3.69
C TYR A 250 1.91 10.54 -4.46
N ALA A 251 2.07 9.21 -4.46
CA ALA A 251 1.07 8.32 -5.04
C ALA A 251 -0.24 8.34 -4.24
N LEU A 252 -0.15 8.26 -2.90
CA LEU A 252 -1.31 8.37 -2.00
C LEU A 252 -2.03 9.72 -2.17
N ASP A 253 -1.29 10.81 -2.28
CA ASP A 253 -1.83 12.15 -2.57
C ASP A 253 -2.55 12.19 -3.92
N SER A 254 -1.95 11.63 -4.98
CA SER A 254 -2.59 11.57 -6.30
C SER A 254 -3.88 10.75 -6.33
N MET A 255 -4.06 9.87 -5.34
CA MET A 255 -5.27 9.06 -5.11
C MET A 255 -6.28 9.75 -4.19
N GLY A 256 -5.98 10.93 -3.66
CA GLY A 256 -6.84 11.66 -2.72
C GLY A 256 -6.76 11.14 -1.28
N TRP A 257 -5.68 10.44 -0.92
CA TRP A 257 -5.46 9.85 0.41
C TRP A 257 -4.35 10.55 1.19
N THR A 258 -4.03 11.79 0.84
CA THR A 258 -3.19 12.63 1.68
C THR A 258 -3.98 13.88 2.03
N THR A 259 -4.09 14.18 3.32
CA THR A 259 -4.80 15.37 3.80
C THR A 259 -3.84 16.46 4.21
N ALA A 260 -4.36 17.60 4.66
CA ALA A 260 -3.57 18.69 5.22
C ALA A 260 -3.15 18.44 6.69
N ALA A 261 -3.67 17.39 7.35
CA ALA A 261 -3.46 17.14 8.77
C ALA A 261 -2.78 15.80 9.13
N PRO A 262 -1.89 15.20 8.31
CA PRO A 262 -1.24 13.96 8.67
C PRO A 262 -0.30 14.18 9.85
N GLN A 263 -0.14 13.14 10.67
CA GLN A 263 0.77 13.13 11.79
C GLN A 263 1.83 12.06 11.59
N TRP A 264 3.02 12.29 12.13
CA TRP A 264 4.11 11.35 11.97
C TRP A 264 5.04 11.36 13.18
N ASN A 265 5.71 10.22 13.36
CA ASN A 265 6.72 9.98 14.37
C ASN A 265 7.89 9.26 13.71
N ILE A 266 9.09 9.83 13.84
CA ILE A 266 10.34 9.15 13.49
C ILE A 266 11.04 8.79 14.80
N GLN A 267 11.44 7.54 14.94
CA GLN A 267 11.97 6.99 16.18
C GLN A 267 13.38 6.47 15.99
N GLN A 268 14.18 6.69 17.01
CA GLN A 268 15.53 6.20 17.21
C GLN A 268 15.61 5.64 18.64
N SER A 269 16.60 4.80 18.97
CA SER A 269 16.76 4.17 20.28
C SER A 269 16.79 5.11 21.48
N SER A 270 17.01 6.41 21.29
CA SER A 270 17.06 7.39 22.39
C SER A 270 16.26 8.67 22.14
N ALA A 271 15.61 8.79 20.98
CA ALA A 271 14.91 10.00 20.60
C ALA A 271 13.76 9.70 19.64
N ASN A 272 12.68 10.46 19.80
CA ASN A 272 11.53 10.48 18.93
C ASN A 272 11.32 11.91 18.41
N TRP A 273 10.87 12.02 17.16
CA TRP A 273 10.56 13.28 16.51
C TRP A 273 9.12 13.23 16.00
N HIS A 274 8.27 14.05 16.59
CA HIS A 274 6.85 14.12 16.30
C HIS A 274 6.57 15.34 15.44
N GLY A 275 5.82 15.16 14.37
CA GLY A 275 5.49 16.23 13.45
C GLY A 275 4.12 16.11 12.81
N THR A 276 3.74 17.17 12.13
CA THR A 276 2.48 17.31 11.39
C THR A 276 2.80 17.74 9.95
N GLY A 277 1.99 17.30 9.00
CA GLY A 277 2.13 17.68 7.59
C GLY A 277 3.00 16.72 6.75
N ALA A 278 2.55 16.46 5.53
CA ALA A 278 3.20 15.52 4.61
C ALA A 278 4.50 16.10 4.03
N GLN A 279 4.53 17.40 3.77
CA GLN A 279 5.73 18.08 3.27
C GLN A 279 6.83 18.10 4.35
N GLU A 280 6.47 18.48 5.58
CA GLU A 280 7.33 18.52 6.75
C GLU A 280 7.89 17.13 7.06
N PHE A 281 7.07 16.08 6.90
CA PHE A 281 7.52 14.71 7.00
C PHE A 281 8.61 14.40 5.96
N VAL A 282 8.39 14.72 4.68
CA VAL A 282 9.36 14.46 3.60
C VAL A 282 10.67 15.23 3.81
N GLU A 283 10.57 16.50 4.20
CA GLU A 283 11.72 17.36 4.50
C GLU A 283 12.50 16.80 5.69
N THR A 284 11.80 16.43 6.75
CA THR A 284 12.40 15.79 7.92
C THR A 284 13.05 14.48 7.52
N LEU A 285 12.35 13.55 6.87
CA LEU A 285 12.86 12.25 6.45
C LEU A 285 14.19 12.36 5.68
N ARG A 286 14.32 13.38 4.81
CA ARG A 286 15.55 13.67 4.06
C ARG A 286 16.64 14.33 4.89
N ALA A 287 16.28 15.16 5.85
CA ALA A 287 17.19 15.82 6.78
C ALA A 287 17.68 14.89 7.92
N TRP A 288 17.77 13.58 7.68
CA TRP A 288 18.12 12.58 8.70
C TRP A 288 19.48 12.81 9.36
N LYS A 289 20.47 13.32 8.60
CA LYS A 289 21.79 13.63 9.16
C LYS A 289 21.74 14.67 10.26
N ASN A 290 20.90 15.70 10.11
CA ASN A 290 20.75 16.74 11.14
C ASN A 290 20.22 16.14 12.45
N ARG A 291 19.35 15.13 12.35
CA ARG A 291 18.83 14.40 13.51
C ARG A 291 19.88 13.47 14.11
N GLU A 292 20.62 12.74 13.26
CA GLU A 292 21.70 11.86 13.70
C GLU A 292 22.80 12.64 14.45
N ASP A 293 23.24 13.78 13.91
CA ASP A 293 24.28 14.62 14.50
C ASP A 293 23.87 15.20 15.88
N ALA A 294 22.56 15.32 16.14
CA ALA A 294 22.03 15.77 17.42
C ALA A 294 22.04 14.66 18.49
N LEU A 295 22.29 13.40 18.11
CA LEU A 295 22.28 12.27 19.03
C LEU A 295 23.68 11.96 19.56
N LYS A 296 23.73 11.56 20.84
CA LYS A 296 24.98 11.07 21.46
C LYS A 296 25.41 9.71 20.90
N SER A 297 24.44 8.86 20.53
CA SER A 297 24.67 7.53 20.01
C SER A 297 23.50 7.12 19.13
N ALA A 298 23.68 7.16 17.82
CA ALA A 298 22.66 6.76 16.86
C ALA A 298 22.74 5.25 16.58
N HIS A 299 21.58 4.60 16.58
CA HIS A 299 21.39 3.24 16.10
C HIS A 299 21.44 3.22 14.57
N HIS A 300 21.74 2.05 13.99
CA HIS A 300 21.86 1.86 12.54
C HIS A 300 20.51 1.83 11.79
N THR A 301 19.39 2.06 12.50
CA THR A 301 18.02 2.00 11.96
C THR A 301 17.16 3.06 12.63
N GLU A 302 16.35 3.75 11.84
CA GLU A 302 15.22 4.57 12.27
C GLU A 302 13.91 3.81 11.98
N GLN A 303 12.91 3.99 12.84
CA GLN A 303 11.54 3.57 12.56
C GLN A 303 10.69 4.78 12.25
N VAL A 304 9.77 4.63 11.31
CA VAL A 304 8.83 5.67 10.89
C VAL A 304 7.44 5.15 11.12
N THR A 305 6.58 5.98 11.70
CA THR A 305 5.13 5.81 11.73
C THR A 305 4.50 7.10 11.21
N TYR A 306 3.72 7.01 10.14
CA TYR A 306 2.96 8.11 9.56
C TYR A 306 1.48 7.73 9.60
N PHE A 307 0.61 8.69 9.87
CA PHE A 307 -0.84 8.50 9.95
C PHE A 307 -1.54 9.59 9.15
N ASP A 308 -2.56 9.19 8.42
CA ASP A 308 -3.45 10.11 7.73
C ASP A 308 -4.85 9.51 7.59
N THR A 309 -5.82 10.35 7.28
CA THR A 309 -7.21 9.97 7.08
C THR A 309 -7.53 9.80 5.60
N CYS A 310 -8.47 8.90 5.29
CA CYS A 310 -8.88 8.65 3.91
C CYS A 310 -10.07 9.56 3.55
N GLN A 311 -10.05 10.15 2.36
CA GLN A 311 -11.24 10.81 1.80
C GLN A 311 -12.36 9.77 1.64
N GLY A 312 -13.51 9.99 2.29
CA GLY A 312 -14.61 9.01 2.36
C GLY A 312 -14.69 8.21 3.67
N GLY A 313 -13.79 8.48 4.61
CA GLY A 313 -13.81 7.92 5.97
C GLY A 313 -12.76 6.84 6.21
N GLY A 314 -12.41 6.65 7.48
CA GLY A 314 -11.31 5.78 7.89
C GLY A 314 -9.94 6.45 7.80
N PHE A 315 -8.90 5.65 7.97
CA PHE A 315 -7.52 6.12 8.08
C PHE A 315 -6.54 5.03 7.65
N TYR A 316 -5.28 5.41 7.49
CA TYR A 316 -4.19 4.47 7.34
C TYR A 316 -2.97 4.87 8.15
N THR A 317 -2.13 3.89 8.44
CA THR A 317 -0.77 4.09 8.91
C THR A 317 0.22 3.60 7.86
N LEU A 318 1.32 4.34 7.70
CA LEU A 318 2.52 3.89 7.01
C LEU A 318 3.58 3.64 8.06
N THR A 319 4.05 2.41 8.18
CA THR A 319 5.22 2.07 8.99
C THR A 319 6.40 1.74 8.10
N ALA A 320 7.61 2.11 8.52
CA ALA A 320 8.83 1.72 7.82
C ALA A 320 10.03 1.60 8.76
N SER A 321 10.91 0.64 8.47
CA SER A 321 12.24 0.54 9.09
C SER A 321 13.31 0.93 8.08
N ILE A 322 14.05 2.00 8.37
CA ILE A 322 14.96 2.63 7.43
C ILE A 322 16.38 2.62 8.00
N ALA A 323 17.33 2.21 7.17
CA ALA A 323 18.73 2.19 7.54
C ALA A 323 19.28 3.60 7.80
N ASN A 324 20.05 3.77 8.86
CA ASN A 324 20.70 5.03 9.22
C ASN A 324 22.14 5.11 8.66
N TYR A 325 22.28 4.95 7.35
CA TYR A 325 23.53 5.18 6.62
C TYR A 325 23.23 5.59 5.18
N ARG A 326 24.26 5.92 4.40
CA ARG A 326 24.14 6.62 3.11
C ARG A 326 23.16 5.99 2.09
N SER A 327 22.96 4.68 2.08
CA SER A 327 22.01 4.06 1.14
C SER A 327 20.55 4.24 1.54
N ARG A 328 20.28 4.55 2.82
CA ARG A 328 18.95 4.72 3.41
C ARG A 328 17.98 3.61 3.01
N ALA A 329 18.52 2.38 2.94
CA ALA A 329 17.77 1.21 2.51
C ALA A 329 16.56 0.98 3.42
N VAL A 330 15.40 0.71 2.83
CA VAL A 330 14.19 0.37 3.59
C VAL A 330 14.09 -1.13 3.73
N TYR A 331 14.04 -1.61 4.98
CA TYR A 331 14.03 -3.04 5.31
C TYR A 331 12.62 -3.63 5.32
N ASP A 332 11.66 -2.85 5.80
CA ASP A 332 10.25 -3.21 5.87
C ASP A 332 9.45 -1.92 5.71
N CYS A 333 8.36 -1.98 4.94
CA CYS A 333 7.43 -0.88 4.82
C CYS A 333 6.02 -1.42 4.58
N ARG A 334 5.05 -0.92 5.33
CA ARG A 334 3.67 -1.40 5.29
C ARG A 334 2.71 -0.23 5.34
N LEU A 335 1.66 -0.33 4.53
CA LEU A 335 0.47 0.48 4.66
C LEU A 335 -0.62 -0.36 5.30
N SER A 336 -1.18 0.10 6.41
CA SER A 336 -2.28 -0.58 7.10
C SER A 336 -3.48 0.36 7.16
N PHE A 337 -4.55 -0.02 6.47
CA PHE A 337 -5.78 0.75 6.37
C PHE A 337 -6.81 0.23 7.36
N GLN A 338 -7.61 1.13 7.93
CA GLN A 338 -8.91 0.84 8.53
C GLN A 338 -9.97 1.69 7.83
N LEU A 339 -11.00 1.04 7.30
CA LEU A 339 -12.01 1.67 6.44
C LEU A 339 -13.42 1.32 6.95
N PRO A 340 -14.42 2.22 6.76
CA PRO A 340 -15.78 2.07 7.28
C PRO A 340 -16.63 0.93 6.66
N GLY A 341 -16.04 0.07 5.82
CA GLY A 341 -16.74 -1.03 5.16
C GLY A 341 -17.37 -0.67 3.80
N VAL A 342 -18.16 -1.59 3.22
CA VAL A 342 -18.71 -1.46 1.86
C VAL A 342 -19.83 -0.40 1.80
N PRO A 343 -19.84 0.49 0.79
CA PRO A 343 -18.98 0.51 -0.39
C PRO A 343 -17.67 1.28 -0.20
N VAL A 344 -16.54 0.56 -0.29
CA VAL A 344 -15.20 1.14 -0.49
C VAL A 344 -14.92 1.13 -1.99
N ASP A 345 -14.49 2.26 -2.57
CA ASP A 345 -13.90 2.25 -3.90
C ASP A 345 -12.55 1.53 -3.86
N LEU A 346 -12.47 0.39 -4.54
CA LEU A 346 -11.27 -0.45 -4.58
C LEU A 346 -10.28 -0.02 -5.67
N GLN A 347 -10.64 0.91 -6.56
CA GLN A 347 -9.77 1.31 -7.67
C GLN A 347 -8.45 1.94 -7.20
N PRO A 348 -8.44 2.88 -6.24
CA PRO A 348 -7.18 3.43 -5.73
C PRO A 348 -6.30 2.34 -5.07
N ILE A 349 -6.91 1.39 -4.35
CA ILE A 349 -6.18 0.26 -3.73
C ILE A 349 -5.53 -0.63 -4.81
N ARG A 350 -6.24 -0.88 -5.91
CA ARG A 350 -5.70 -1.63 -7.05
C ARG A 350 -4.53 -0.90 -7.70
N HIS A 351 -4.67 0.41 -7.90
CA HIS A 351 -3.60 1.23 -8.45
C HIS A 351 -2.35 1.21 -7.58
N LEU A 352 -2.52 1.28 -6.26
CA LEU A 352 -1.44 1.13 -5.28
C LEU A 352 -0.72 -0.23 -5.42
N PHE A 353 -1.47 -1.33 -5.57
CA PHE A 353 -0.87 -2.66 -5.76
C PHE A 353 -0.06 -2.77 -7.05
N GLU A 354 -0.58 -2.21 -8.14
CA GLU A 354 0.08 -2.17 -9.44
C GLU A 354 1.37 -1.33 -9.40
N GLN A 355 1.34 -0.20 -8.69
CA GLN A 355 2.45 0.75 -8.65
C GLN A 355 3.62 0.30 -7.77
N PHE A 356 3.36 -0.30 -6.61
CA PHE A 356 4.40 -0.56 -5.60
C PHE A 356 4.84 -2.03 -5.49
N ASP A 357 4.45 -2.87 -6.46
CA ASP A 357 4.64 -4.34 -6.42
C ASP A 357 4.21 -4.90 -5.04
N ALA A 358 3.18 -4.28 -4.46
CA ALA A 358 2.65 -4.72 -3.20
C ALA A 358 2.10 -6.12 -3.41
N ALA A 359 2.35 -7.02 -2.45
CA ALA A 359 2.08 -8.44 -2.62
C ALA A 359 0.73 -8.67 -3.29
N THR A 360 0.69 -9.56 -4.30
CA THR A 360 -0.48 -9.84 -5.15
C THR A 360 -1.72 -10.33 -4.36
N PHE A 361 -1.62 -10.43 -3.03
CA PHE A 361 -2.60 -10.99 -2.11
C PHE A 361 -2.68 -10.19 -0.79
N SER A 362 -3.28 -9.01 -0.83
CA SER A 362 -3.84 -8.38 0.38
C SER A 362 -5.33 -8.73 0.48
N TYR A 363 -5.80 -9.03 1.69
CA TYR A 363 -7.20 -9.39 1.94
C TYR A 363 -7.80 -8.40 2.92
N PHE A 364 -9.04 -7.98 2.66
CA PHE A 364 -9.84 -7.29 3.67
C PHE A 364 -10.16 -8.26 4.79
N ARG A 365 -9.91 -7.84 6.02
CA ARG A 365 -10.28 -8.57 7.22
C ARG A 365 -11.32 -7.75 7.99
N PRO A 366 -12.47 -8.34 8.37
CA PRO A 366 -13.41 -7.64 9.23
C PRO A 366 -12.72 -7.31 10.56
N LEU A 367 -13.02 -6.14 11.12
CA LEU A 367 -12.63 -5.82 12.49
C LEU A 367 -13.50 -6.65 13.45
N ASN A 368 -12.84 -7.47 14.26
CA ASN A 368 -13.50 -8.34 15.25
C ASN A 368 -13.58 -7.70 16.64
N SER A 369 -13.12 -6.46 16.76
CA SER A 369 -13.04 -5.67 17.98
C SER A 369 -13.27 -4.20 17.62
N PRO A 370 -13.69 -3.36 18.58
CA PRO A 370 -13.82 -1.92 18.33
C PRO A 370 -12.56 -1.34 17.71
N ALA A 371 -12.72 -0.57 16.64
CA ALA A 371 -11.65 0.11 15.92
C ALA A 371 -10.95 1.12 16.83
N VAL A 372 -11.74 1.85 17.62
CA VAL A 372 -11.28 2.86 18.58
C VAL A 372 -11.66 2.43 19.99
N VAL A 373 -10.68 2.41 20.89
CA VAL A 373 -10.88 2.17 22.32
C VAL A 373 -10.65 3.47 23.07
N ARG A 374 -11.61 3.88 23.90
CA ARG A 374 -11.55 5.10 24.72
C ARG A 374 -11.46 4.77 26.21
N HIS A 375 -10.58 5.48 26.90
CA HIS A 375 -10.43 5.41 28.34
C HIS A 375 -10.39 6.82 28.97
N HIS A 376 -10.72 6.89 30.26
CA HIS A 376 -10.66 8.10 31.06
C HIS A 376 -9.78 7.85 32.28
N PRO A 377 -8.99 8.84 32.72
CA PRO A 377 -8.22 8.70 33.94
C PRO A 377 -9.15 8.71 35.15
N GLU A 378 -8.85 7.87 36.15
CA GLU A 378 -9.64 7.80 37.40
C GLU A 378 -9.51 9.07 38.25
N GLN A 379 -8.40 9.80 38.08
CA GLN A 379 -8.07 11.01 38.81
C GLN A 379 -7.66 12.11 37.83
N THR A 380 -7.75 13.36 38.25
CA THR A 380 -7.25 14.48 37.44
C THR A 380 -5.72 14.41 37.34
N VAL A 381 -5.20 14.25 36.12
CA VAL A 381 -3.76 14.21 35.86
C VAL A 381 -3.31 15.57 35.31
N PRO A 382 -2.58 16.38 36.08
CA PRO A 382 -2.08 17.66 35.58
C PRO A 382 -1.02 17.44 34.49
N LEU A 383 -1.02 18.33 33.50
CA LEU A 383 -0.10 18.30 32.37
C LEU A 383 0.82 19.54 32.37
N GLU A 384 2.11 19.30 32.16
CA GLU A 384 3.11 20.36 31.95
C GLU A 384 3.33 20.54 30.45
N ALA A 385 2.85 21.66 29.90
CA ALA A 385 3.03 22.01 28.50
C ALA A 385 4.49 22.40 28.20
N VAL A 386 5.00 21.89 27.09
CA VAL A 386 6.34 22.19 26.54
C VAL A 386 6.30 22.75 25.12
N GLY A 387 5.10 22.82 24.52
CA GLY A 387 4.87 23.40 23.20
C GLY A 387 3.40 23.38 22.82
N TYR A 388 3.05 24.06 21.73
CA TYR A 388 1.70 24.23 21.24
C TYR A 388 1.56 23.67 19.82
N ILE A 389 0.36 23.15 19.52
CA ILE A 389 -0.09 22.85 18.16
C ILE A 389 -1.15 23.89 17.83
N VAL A 390 -0.93 24.62 16.74
CA VAL A 390 -1.74 25.78 16.38
C VAL A 390 -2.33 25.58 14.99
N SER A 391 -3.63 25.84 14.88
CA SER A 391 -4.35 25.84 13.61
C SER A 391 -4.88 27.25 13.32
N PRO A 392 -4.87 27.68 12.05
CA PRO A 392 -5.47 28.95 11.67
C PRO A 392 -7.00 28.90 11.87
N SER A 393 -7.62 30.06 12.06
CA SER A 393 -9.07 30.16 11.97
C SER A 393 -9.55 29.70 10.59
N GLY A 394 -10.47 28.73 10.57
CA GLY A 394 -11.01 28.20 9.32
C GLY A 394 -11.73 29.28 8.50
N PRO A 395 -11.76 29.15 7.15
CA PRO A 395 -12.38 30.14 6.26
C PRO A 395 -13.90 30.30 6.44
N ASP A 396 -14.55 29.39 7.17
CA ASP A 396 -16.01 29.34 7.36
C ASP A 396 -16.51 30.13 8.59
N LEU A 397 -15.61 30.70 9.40
CA LEU A 397 -16.02 31.62 10.45
C LEU A 397 -16.19 33.02 9.82
N PRO A 398 -17.38 33.63 9.86
CA PRO A 398 -17.54 35.00 9.38
C PRO A 398 -16.54 35.87 10.11
N ASP A 399 -15.89 36.80 9.38
CA ASP A 399 -15.01 37.85 9.90
C ASP A 399 -15.74 38.62 11.00
N CYS A 400 -15.75 38.05 12.20
CA CYS A 400 -16.20 38.69 13.41
C CYS A 400 -15.01 39.55 13.84
N ASP A 401 -15.15 40.86 13.77
CA ASP A 401 -14.18 41.81 14.33
C ASP A 401 -13.73 41.32 15.73
N GLY A 402 -12.49 40.82 15.82
CA GLY A 402 -11.89 40.31 17.06
C GLY A 402 -11.75 38.79 17.21
N ALA A 403 -12.10 37.97 16.21
CA ALA A 403 -11.78 36.55 16.23
C ALA A 403 -10.24 36.35 16.18
N PRO A 404 -9.66 35.45 17.01
CA PRO A 404 -8.23 35.13 16.94
C PRO A 404 -7.87 34.59 15.56
N GLU A 405 -6.78 35.06 14.97
CA GLU A 405 -6.26 34.50 13.71
C GLU A 405 -5.78 33.05 13.91
N GLU A 406 -5.35 32.71 15.13
CA GLU A 406 -4.72 31.43 15.47
C GLU A 406 -5.23 30.85 16.78
N TRP A 407 -5.54 29.55 16.74
CA TRP A 407 -6.06 28.78 17.86
C TRP A 407 -5.11 27.67 18.26
N VAL A 408 -4.89 27.52 19.55
CA VAL A 408 -4.24 26.34 20.12
C VAL A 408 -5.23 25.19 20.06
N THR A 409 -4.93 24.19 19.25
CA THR A 409 -5.76 23.00 19.00
C THR A 409 -5.14 21.73 19.60
N GLY A 410 -3.88 21.82 20.06
CA GLY A 410 -3.20 20.74 20.76
C GLY A 410 -1.98 21.22 21.55
N LEU A 411 -1.40 20.29 22.31
CA LEU A 411 -0.31 20.56 23.23
C LEU A 411 0.76 19.48 23.14
N ALA A 412 2.02 19.88 23.18
CA ALA A 412 3.11 18.99 23.54
C ALA A 412 3.28 19.05 25.07
N VAL A 413 3.22 17.92 25.76
CA VAL A 413 3.28 17.88 27.24
C VAL A 413 4.25 16.80 27.72
N ARG A 414 4.80 16.96 28.93
CA ARG A 414 5.55 15.87 29.56
C ARG A 414 4.65 14.68 29.82
N ASN A 415 5.12 13.47 29.50
CA ASN A 415 4.38 12.25 29.73
C ASN A 415 4.26 11.94 31.23
N PRO A 416 3.06 12.05 31.84
CA PRO A 416 2.88 11.79 33.26
C PRO A 416 2.97 10.30 33.61
N HIS A 417 2.87 9.42 32.62
CA HIS A 417 2.86 7.96 32.73
C HIS A 417 4.17 7.32 32.25
N ARG A 418 5.26 8.10 32.15
CA ARG A 418 6.57 7.56 31.81
C ARG A 418 7.09 6.64 32.91
N ASP A 419 7.63 5.50 32.52
CA ASP A 419 8.07 4.42 33.43
C ASP A 419 9.12 4.83 34.48
N GLU A 420 9.82 5.96 34.29
CA GLU A 420 10.83 6.45 35.24
C GLU A 420 10.25 7.05 36.53
N ASN A 421 8.96 7.44 36.54
CA ASN A 421 8.39 8.22 37.65
C ASN A 421 7.88 7.38 38.83
N GLY A 422 8.01 6.03 38.79
CA GLY A 422 7.51 5.13 39.84
C GLY A 422 5.99 5.15 40.04
N ARG A 423 5.26 5.95 39.25
CA ARG A 423 3.80 5.90 39.14
C ARG A 423 3.47 4.82 38.12
N SER A 424 2.81 3.75 38.55
CA SER A 424 2.30 2.75 37.60
C SER A 424 1.36 3.46 36.62
N ALA A 425 1.63 3.34 35.33
CA ALA A 425 0.66 3.72 34.32
C ALA A 425 -0.64 2.91 34.56
N PRO A 426 -1.82 3.47 34.26
CA PRO A 426 -3.06 2.69 34.29
C PRO A 426 -2.92 1.43 33.42
N ASP A 427 -3.55 0.31 33.80
CA ASP A 427 -3.47 -0.94 33.02
C ASP A 427 -3.94 -0.78 31.56
N ALA A 428 -4.82 0.19 31.33
CA ALA A 428 -5.35 0.56 30.02
C ALA A 428 -4.45 1.52 29.21
N TRP A 429 -3.33 1.98 29.78
CA TRP A 429 -2.37 2.84 29.10
C TRP A 429 -1.56 2.03 28.07
N PRO A 430 -1.41 2.52 26.82
CA PRO A 430 -0.67 1.76 25.82
C PRO A 430 0.83 1.69 26.15
N GLY A 431 1.32 0.50 26.49
CA GLY A 431 2.72 0.27 26.85
C GLY A 431 3.74 0.71 25.78
N ARG A 432 3.37 0.72 24.50
CA ARG A 432 4.21 1.22 23.38
C ARG A 432 4.62 2.70 23.50
N VAL A 433 3.91 3.48 24.34
CA VAL A 433 4.14 4.92 24.54
C VAL A 433 4.78 5.20 25.92
N ALA A 434 4.96 4.18 26.76
CA ALA A 434 5.47 4.34 28.12
C ALA A 434 6.91 4.91 28.16
N GLU A 435 7.73 4.61 27.16
CA GLU A 435 9.10 5.13 27.05
C GLU A 435 9.16 6.57 26.51
N SER A 436 8.08 7.08 25.91
CA SER A 436 8.07 8.44 25.34
C SER A 436 8.11 9.49 26.45
N GLU A 437 9.06 10.43 26.36
CA GLU A 437 9.17 11.55 27.31
C GLU A 437 8.03 12.55 27.20
N LEU A 438 7.47 12.70 26.00
CA LEU A 438 6.39 13.64 25.71
C LEU A 438 5.16 12.89 25.20
N LEU A 439 4.01 13.55 25.40
CA LEU A 439 2.76 13.25 24.71
C LEU A 439 2.41 14.44 23.82
N ILE A 440 1.83 14.15 22.66
CA ILE A 440 1.19 15.15 21.82
C ILE A 440 -0.31 14.97 21.98
N CYS A 441 -0.96 15.94 22.62
CA CYS A 441 -2.36 15.89 23.01
C CYS A 441 -3.22 16.73 22.07
N ALA A 442 -4.40 16.23 21.71
CA ALA A 442 -5.48 17.05 21.17
C ALA A 442 -6.09 17.89 22.31
N LEU A 443 -6.46 19.13 22.04
CA LEU A 443 -7.10 19.99 23.03
C LEU A 443 -8.62 19.97 22.83
N ARG A 444 -9.36 19.61 23.88
CA ARG A 444 -10.83 19.57 23.83
C ARG A 444 -11.45 20.97 23.69
N SER A 445 -10.92 21.93 24.44
CA SER A 445 -11.38 23.32 24.45
C SER A 445 -10.29 24.22 23.89
N HIS A 446 -10.39 24.56 22.60
CA HIS A 446 -9.41 25.44 21.95
C HIS A 446 -9.39 26.82 22.61
N HIS A 447 -8.23 27.48 22.59
CA HIS A 447 -8.12 28.87 23.05
C HIS A 447 -7.18 29.68 22.12
N PRO A 448 -7.28 31.01 22.13
CA PRO A 448 -6.38 31.86 21.35
C PRO A 448 -4.92 31.66 21.74
N LEU A 449 -3.99 31.71 20.78
CA LEU A 449 -2.55 31.60 21.03
C LEU A 449 -2.03 32.69 21.99
N HIS A 450 -2.59 33.90 21.92
CA HIS A 450 -2.20 35.04 22.75
C HIS A 450 -2.80 35.00 24.18
N GLU A 451 -3.65 34.00 24.49
CA GLU A 451 -4.24 33.80 25.82
C GLU A 451 -3.90 32.42 26.41
N PRO A 452 -2.60 32.11 26.65
CA PRO A 452 -2.20 30.82 27.19
C PRO A 452 -2.83 30.54 28.55
N LYS A 453 -3.28 29.31 28.77
CA LYS A 453 -3.93 28.90 30.02
C LYS A 453 -2.90 28.47 31.06
N ARG A 454 -3.26 28.66 32.34
CA ARG A 454 -2.34 28.46 33.48
C ARG A 454 -2.08 27.00 33.82
N ALA A 455 -3.04 26.13 33.52
CA ALA A 455 -2.97 24.72 33.84
C ALA A 455 -3.70 23.92 32.77
N TYR A 456 -3.21 22.71 32.52
CA TYR A 456 -3.86 21.73 31.67
C TYR A 456 -3.97 20.41 32.41
N ARG A 457 -4.91 19.57 32.01
CA ARG A 457 -5.16 18.23 32.56
C ARG A 457 -5.47 17.24 31.45
N LEU A 458 -5.10 15.98 31.66
CA LEU A 458 -5.51 14.88 30.80
C LEU A 458 -6.96 14.52 31.11
N CYS A 459 -7.81 14.47 30.09
CA CYS A 459 -9.24 14.17 30.22
C CYS A 459 -9.58 12.75 29.76
N SER A 460 -8.94 12.28 28.69
CA SER A 460 -9.15 10.95 28.15
C SER A 460 -7.99 10.55 27.25
N TRP A 461 -7.94 9.29 26.85
CA TRP A 461 -7.14 8.85 25.72
C TRP A 461 -7.92 7.86 24.88
N GLU A 462 -7.73 7.95 23.58
CA GLU A 462 -8.31 7.07 22.58
C GLU A 462 -7.19 6.44 21.79
N TYR A 463 -7.32 5.16 21.43
CA TYR A 463 -6.37 4.57 20.50
C TYR A 463 -7.02 3.62 19.52
N ALA A 464 -6.42 3.55 18.34
CA ALA A 464 -6.71 2.55 17.33
C ALA A 464 -5.44 1.76 17.02
N ARG A 465 -5.61 0.44 16.83
CA ARG A 465 -4.50 -0.46 16.47
C ARG A 465 -4.62 -0.87 15.02
N THR A 466 -3.68 -0.42 14.21
CA THR A 466 -3.42 -1.04 12.91
C THR A 466 -2.60 -2.31 13.12
N SER A 467 -2.29 -3.04 12.05
CA SER A 467 -1.54 -4.29 12.19
C SER A 467 -0.14 -4.08 12.76
N ASP A 468 0.47 -2.92 12.47
CA ASP A 468 1.86 -2.65 12.80
C ASP A 468 2.07 -1.37 13.64
N ALA A 469 1.05 -0.53 13.80
CA ALA A 469 1.18 0.73 14.55
C ALA A 469 -0.01 1.03 15.47
N LEU A 470 0.30 1.81 16.52
CA LEU A 470 -0.67 2.41 17.43
C LEU A 470 -0.89 3.89 17.08
N ALA A 471 -2.10 4.25 16.67
CA ALA A 471 -2.53 5.65 16.60
C ALA A 471 -3.18 6.03 17.94
N LEU A 472 -2.59 6.99 18.65
CA LEU A 472 -3.01 7.40 19.99
C LEU A 472 -3.44 8.87 19.98
N ARG A 473 -4.61 9.15 20.54
CA ARG A 473 -5.13 10.49 20.77
C ARG A 473 -5.29 10.72 22.27
N PRO A 474 -4.28 11.27 22.95
CA PRO A 474 -4.45 11.83 24.29
C PRO A 474 -5.26 13.12 24.17
N VAL A 475 -6.26 13.31 25.03
CA VAL A 475 -7.12 14.50 25.01
C VAL A 475 -6.89 15.29 26.29
N ALA A 476 -6.45 16.54 26.13
CA ALA A 476 -6.23 17.49 27.20
C ALA A 476 -7.35 18.55 27.26
N ASP A 477 -7.48 19.21 28.40
CA ASP A 477 -8.34 20.38 28.61
C ASP A 477 -7.70 21.30 29.66
N TRP A 478 -8.18 22.55 29.79
CA TRP A 478 -7.69 23.53 30.77
C TRP A 478 -8.65 23.82 31.93
#